data_AF-A0A6A0H7M1-F1
#
_entry.id   AF-A0A6A0H7M1-F1
#
_cell.length_a   1.000
_cell.length_b   1.000
_cell.length_c   1.000
_cell.angle_alpha   90.00
_cell.angle_beta   90.00
_cell.angle_gamma   90.00
#
_symmetry.space_group_name_H-M   'P 1'
#
loop_
_entity.id
_entity.type
_entity.pdbx_description
1 polymer ?
#
loop_
_entity_poly.entity_id
_entity_poly.type
_entity_poly.pdbx_seq_one_letter_code
_entity_poly.pdbx_strand_id
1 'polypeptide(L)'
;MSVQELSELDAWMSWLSTLGGACSALGDGSVRWADTAASISVRQMTIARRLGDPTIVARCRLYTAIACIQKHQYKVLYPDGLMKRTGLLT
;
A
#
# COMPACT_ATOMS: atom_id res chain seq x y z
N MET A 1 11.30 21.91 1.90
CA MET A 1 10.48 21.56 0.72
C MET A 1 9.87 22.85 0.22
N SER A 2 10.02 23.16 -1.06
CA SER A 2 9.39 24.35 -1.66
C SER A 2 7.88 24.12 -1.86
N VAL A 3 7.14 25.21 -2.12
CA VAL A 3 5.70 25.13 -2.42
C VAL A 3 5.46 24.37 -3.73
N GLN A 4 6.33 24.53 -4.73
CA GLN A 4 6.23 23.75 -5.97
C GLN A 4 6.44 22.25 -5.72
N GLU A 5 7.48 21.88 -4.96
CA GLU A 5 7.76 20.48 -4.62
C GLU A 5 6.59 19.84 -3.85
N LEU A 6 5.97 20.58 -2.92
CA LEU A 6 4.78 20.11 -2.19
C LEU A 6 3.63 19.80 -3.15
N SER A 7 3.30 20.75 -4.02
CA SER A 7 2.22 20.61 -5.02
C SER A 7 2.45 19.42 -5.96
N GLU A 8 3.69 19.23 -6.42
CA GLU A 8 4.06 18.09 -7.25
C GLU A 8 3.88 16.76 -6.51
N LEU A 9 4.32 16.67 -5.25
CA LEU A 9 4.14 15.47 -4.44
C LEU A 9 2.66 15.16 -4.20
N ASP A 10 1.83 16.17 -3.93
CA ASP A 10 0.38 16.01 -3.76
C ASP A 10 -0.28 15.53 -5.06
N ALA A 11 0.11 16.08 -6.21
CA ALA A 11 -0.36 15.63 -7.52
C ALA A 11 -0.02 14.16 -7.75
N TRP A 12 1.24 13.76 -7.53
CA TRP A 12 1.66 12.36 -7.64
C TRP A 12 0.87 11.45 -6.70
N MET A 13 0.63 11.89 -5.47
CA MET A 13 -0.11 11.15 -4.46
C MET A 13 -1.58 10.94 -4.88
N SER A 14 -2.20 11.95 -5.50
CA SER A 14 -3.54 11.84 -6.09
C SER A 14 -3.60 10.81 -7.24
N TRP A 15 -2.70 10.92 -8.22
CA TRP A 15 -2.62 9.97 -9.35
C TRP A 15 -2.41 8.53 -8.89
N LEU A 16 -1.46 8.32 -7.96
CA LEU A 16 -1.17 6.99 -7.42
C LEU A 16 -2.35 6.43 -6.62
N SER A 17 -3.13 7.27 -5.94
CA SER A 17 -4.31 6.81 -5.19
C SER A 17 -5.41 6.32 -6.11
N THR A 18 -5.67 7.04 -7.20
CA THR A 18 -6.65 6.64 -8.21
C THR A 18 -6.23 5.33 -8.90
N LEU A 19 -4.98 5.25 -9.37
CA LEU A 19 -4.47 4.05 -10.03
C LEU A 19 -4.39 2.86 -9.06
N GLY A 20 -3.91 3.08 -7.84
CA GLY A 20 -3.81 2.06 -6.80
C GLY A 20 -5.17 1.51 -6.38
N GLY A 21 -6.17 2.36 -6.24
CA GLY A 21 -7.56 1.95 -5.97
C GLY A 21 -8.12 1.08 -7.09
N ALA A 22 -7.89 1.46 -8.36
CA ALA A 22 -8.33 0.65 -9.50
C ALA A 22 -7.62 -0.72 -9.56
N CYS A 23 -6.30 -0.77 -9.35
CA CYS A 23 -5.56 -2.04 -9.27
C CYS A 23 -6.01 -2.89 -8.08
N SER A 24 -6.28 -2.28 -6.92
CA SER A 24 -6.80 -2.98 -5.75
C SER A 24 -8.18 -3.58 -6.05
N ALA A 25 -9.09 -2.85 -6.69
CA ALA A 25 -10.40 -3.39 -7.06
C ALA A 25 -10.31 -4.61 -7.99
N LEU A 26 -9.30 -4.66 -8.86
CA LEU A 26 -9.03 -5.81 -9.74
C LEU A 26 -8.24 -6.94 -9.05
N GLY A 27 -7.78 -6.73 -7.81
CA GLY A 27 -6.92 -7.64 -7.06
C GLY A 27 -7.62 -8.91 -6.58
N ASP A 28 -8.92 -8.84 -6.27
CA ASP A 28 -9.71 -9.97 -5.72
C ASP A 28 -9.85 -11.17 -6.68
N GLY A 29 -9.49 -10.99 -7.96
CA GLY A 29 -9.44 -12.07 -8.96
C GLY A 29 -8.10 -12.18 -9.68
N SER A 30 -7.08 -11.42 -9.28
CA SER A 30 -5.81 -11.37 -9.99
C SER A 30 -4.64 -10.97 -9.09
N VAL A 31 -3.76 -11.93 -8.82
CA VAL A 31 -2.49 -11.72 -8.11
C VAL A 31 -1.66 -10.62 -8.78
N ARG A 32 -1.66 -10.54 -10.11
CA ARG A 32 -0.94 -9.49 -10.86
C ARG A 32 -1.42 -8.08 -10.49
N TRP A 33 -2.74 -7.89 -10.36
CA TRP A 33 -3.30 -6.58 -10.00
C TRP A 33 -3.07 -6.26 -8.52
N ALA A 34 -3.15 -7.26 -7.65
CA ALA A 34 -2.77 -7.10 -6.24
C ALA A 34 -1.28 -6.73 -6.08
N ASP A 35 -0.37 -7.36 -6.82
CA ASP A 35 1.06 -7.00 -6.83
C ASP A 35 1.31 -5.57 -7.34
N THR A 36 0.56 -5.17 -8.37
CA THR A 36 0.62 -3.81 -8.90
C THR A 36 0.14 -2.80 -7.86
N ALA A 37 -0.98 -3.08 -7.18
CA ALA A 37 -1.49 -2.25 -6.08
C ALA A 37 -0.47 -2.13 -4.93
N ALA A 38 0.14 -3.24 -4.51
CA ALA A 38 1.19 -3.23 -3.48
C ALA A 38 2.39 -2.35 -3.88
N SER A 39 2.87 -2.48 -5.12
CA SER A 39 3.98 -1.68 -5.67
C SER A 39 3.65 -0.18 -5.67
N ILE A 40 2.41 0.18 -6.03
CA ILE A 40 1.91 1.57 -5.96
C ILE A 40 1.92 2.06 -4.52
N SER A 41 1.41 1.28 -3.56
CA SER A 41 1.41 1.65 -2.14
C SER A 41 2.81 1.88 -1.57
N VAL A 42 3.82 1.13 -2.03
CA VAL A 42 5.23 1.37 -1.66
C VAL A 42 5.74 2.71 -2.22
N ARG A 43 5.34 3.09 -3.44
CA ARG A 43 5.69 4.42 -3.99
C ARG A 43 5.00 5.55 -3.22
N GLN A 44 3.72 5.36 -2.89
CA GLN A 44 2.96 6.28 -2.05
C GLN A 44 3.60 6.45 -0.67
N MET A 45 4.11 5.37 -0.07
CA MET A 45 4.84 5.41 1.21
C MET A 45 6.08 6.32 1.16
N THR A 46 6.84 6.27 0.06
CA THR A 46 8.00 7.13 -0.15
C THR A 46 7.61 8.60 -0.19
N ILE A 47 6.50 8.93 -0.88
CA ILE A 47 5.96 10.29 -0.91
C ILE A 47 5.46 10.72 0.48
N ALA A 48 4.66 9.87 1.14
CA ALA A 48 4.09 10.13 2.45
C ALA A 48 5.16 10.46 3.51
N ARG A 49 6.29 9.72 3.49
CA ARG A 49 7.42 9.97 4.37
C ARG A 49 8.10 11.32 4.09
N ARG A 50 8.17 11.75 2.82
CA ARG A 50 8.70 13.06 2.46
C ARG A 50 7.77 14.19 2.91
N LEU A 51 6.46 14.01 2.74
CA LEU A 51 5.43 14.95 3.18
C LEU A 51 5.35 15.05 4.72
N GLY A 52 5.81 14.03 5.44
CA GLY A 52 5.79 14.02 6.91
C GLY A 52 4.40 13.76 7.50
N ASP A 53 3.44 13.26 6.71
CA ASP A 53 2.08 12.97 7.17
C ASP A 53 1.96 11.51 7.66
N PRO A 54 1.87 11.27 8.98
CA PRO A 54 1.76 9.92 9.54
C PRO A 54 0.45 9.21 9.14
N THR A 55 -0.61 9.96 8.81
CA THR A 55 -1.91 9.42 8.37
C THR A 55 -1.78 8.80 6.99
N ILE A 56 -1.06 9.45 6.07
CA ILE A 56 -0.81 8.89 4.74
C ILE A 56 0.11 7.68 4.84
N VAL A 57 1.11 7.70 5.73
CA VAL A 57 1.96 6.53 6.02
C VAL A 57 1.11 5.34 6.50
N ALA A 58 0.20 5.56 7.46
CA ALA A 58 -0.69 4.50 7.95
C ALA A 58 -1.59 3.95 6.83
N ARG A 59 -2.11 4.82 5.96
CA ARG A 59 -2.93 4.45 4.81
C ARG A 59 -2.16 3.59 3.80
N CYS A 60 -0.92 3.93 3.50
CA CYS A 60 -0.07 3.12 2.62
C CYS A 60 0.16 1.72 3.19
N ARG A 61 0.36 1.58 4.52
CA ARG A 61 0.45 0.27 5.18
C ARG A 61 -0.82 -0.54 5.03
N LEU A 62 -1.98 0.10 5.23
CA LEU A 62 -3.28 -0.53 5.05
C LEU A 62 -3.45 -1.06 3.62
N TYR A 63 -3.12 -0.25 2.61
CA TYR A 63 -3.22 -0.66 1.20
C TYR A 63 -2.28 -1.82 0.86
N THR A 64 -1.05 -1.82 1.38
CA THR A 64 -0.15 -2.97 1.22
C THR A 64 -0.72 -4.23 1.89
N ALA A 65 -1.30 -4.11 3.09
CA ALA A 65 -1.93 -5.24 3.76
C ALA A 65 -3.13 -5.80 2.98
N ILE A 66 -3.97 -4.93 2.41
CA ILE A 66 -5.07 -5.34 1.52
C ILE A 66 -4.51 -6.14 0.34
N ALA A 67 -3.49 -5.64 -0.36
CA ALA A 67 -2.89 -6.36 -1.47
C ALA A 67 -2.34 -7.75 -1.06
N CYS A 68 -1.73 -7.88 0.13
CA CYS A 68 -1.30 -9.18 0.66
C CYS A 68 -2.48 -10.14 0.89
N ILE A 69 -3.61 -9.63 1.40
CA ILE A 69 -4.85 -10.40 1.60
C ILE A 69 -5.38 -10.90 0.26
N GLN A 70 -5.43 -10.02 -0.76
CA GLN A 70 -5.92 -10.36 -2.11
C GLN A 70 -5.09 -11.48 -2.77
N LYS A 71 -3.79 -11.53 -2.46
CA LYS A 71 -2.89 -12.61 -2.92
C LYS A 71 -3.04 -13.92 -2.16
N HIS A 72 -3.95 -14.00 -1.18
CA HIS A 72 -4.04 -15.09 -0.21
C HIS A 72 -2.70 -15.32 0.54
N GLN A 73 -1.86 -14.28 0.58
CA GLN A 73 -0.55 -14.29 1.24
C GLN A 73 -0.71 -13.72 2.66
N TYR A 74 -1.47 -14.42 3.51
CA TYR A 74 -1.67 -14.05 4.91
C TYR A 74 -0.34 -13.99 5.73
N LYS A 75 0.77 -14.49 5.17
CA LYS A 75 2.07 -14.68 5.83
C LYS A 75 3.11 -13.60 5.52
N VAL A 76 2.89 -12.71 4.56
CA VAL A 76 3.90 -11.70 4.17
C VAL A 76 3.52 -10.35 4.79
N LEU A 77 3.89 -10.17 6.05
CA LEU A 77 3.84 -8.87 6.73
C LEU A 77 5.26 -8.49 7.21
N TYR A 78 6.18 -8.35 6.25
CA TYR A 78 7.55 -7.81 6.38
C TYR A 78 8.52 -8.52 7.38
N PRO A 79 9.85 -8.34 7.24
CA PRO A 79 10.87 -9.28 7.75
C PRO A 79 11.10 -9.25 9.27
N ASP A 80 10.42 -8.38 10.00
CA ASP A 80 10.54 -8.26 11.46
C ASP A 80 9.54 -9.13 12.24
N GLY A 81 8.97 -10.16 11.60
CA GLY A 81 8.50 -11.35 12.31
C GLY A 81 7.10 -11.28 12.96
N LEU A 82 6.25 -10.33 12.59
CA LEU A 82 4.86 -10.31 13.07
C LEU A 82 3.90 -11.04 12.13
N MET A 83 4.00 -12.38 12.09
CA MET A 83 2.86 -13.31 12.02
C MET A 83 3.35 -14.77 12.19
N LYS A 84 3.66 -15.16 13.42
CA LYS A 84 3.52 -16.56 13.88
C LYS A 84 2.49 -16.59 15.00
N ARG A 85 1.25 -16.93 14.63
CA ARG A 85 0.09 -17.43 15.40
C ARG A 85 -1.13 -16.80 14.74
N THR A 86 -1.90 -17.58 14.02
CA THR A 86 -3.03 -18.27 14.64
C THR A 86 -3.23 -19.67 14.05
N GLY A 87 -3.02 -20.68 14.89
CA GLY A 87 -3.67 -21.98 14.74
C GLY A 87 -5.10 -21.87 15.28
N LEU A 88 -6.00 -21.33 14.46
CA LEU A 88 -7.44 -21.30 14.74
C LEU A 88 -8.20 -21.59 13.45
N LEU A 89 -8.11 -22.86 13.06
CA LEU A 89 -9.15 -23.57 12.33
C LEU A 89 -9.28 -24.93 13.04
N THR A 90 -10.10 -24.95 14.10
CA THR A 90 -10.89 -26.13 14.47
C THR A 90 -12.11 -26.16 13.56
#